data_AF-A0A4Y2W5G1-F1
#
_entry.id   AF-A0A4Y2W5G1-F1
#
_cell.length_a   1.000
_cell.length_b   1.000
_cell.length_c   1.000
_cell.angle_alpha   90.00
_cell.angle_beta   90.00
_cell.angle_gamma   90.00
#
_symmetry.space_group_name_H-M   'P 1'
#
loop_
_entity.id
_entity.type
_entity.pdbx_description
1 polymer ?
#
loop_
_entity_poly.entity_id
_entity_poly.type
_entity_poly.pdbx_seq_one_letter_code
_entity_poly.pdbx_strand_id
1 'polypeptide(L)' 'GDSGGPLLHEDYDGVWSLIGVVSFGYKCAEPGVPGTYSRISYYMPWITEVLAIP' A
#
# COMPACT_ATOMS: atom_id res chain seq x y z
N GLY A 1 7.37 8.68 -11.30
CA GLY A 1 5.92 8.80 -11.27
C GLY A 1 5.48 7.49 -10.68
N ASP A 2 5.06 7.51 -9.43
CA ASP A 2 5.24 6.34 -8.55
C ASP A 2 3.91 5.68 -8.19
N SER A 3 2.79 6.16 -8.75
CA SER A 3 1.46 5.58 -8.61
C SER A 3 1.48 4.09 -8.98
N GLY A 4 0.89 3.26 -8.12
CA GLY A 4 0.96 1.80 -8.24
C GLY A 4 2.16 1.16 -7.53
N GLY A 5 3.14 1.94 -7.07
CA GLY A 5 4.31 1.44 -6.35
C GLY A 5 3.98 0.89 -4.95
N PRO A 6 4.78 -0.05 -4.43
CA PRO A 6 4.52 -0.70 -3.14
C PRO A 6 4.93 0.17 -1.95
N LEU A 7 4.12 0.15 -0.89
CA LEU A 7 4.53 0.53 0.46
C LEU A 7 4.70 -0.75 1.29
N LEU A 8 5.95 -1.06 1.61
CA LEU A 8 6.33 -2.25 2.36
C LEU A 8 6.59 -1.91 3.83
N HIS A 9 6.24 -2.82 4.73
CA HIS A 9 6.55 -2.74 6.15
C HIS A 9 7.19 -4.04 6.60
N GLU A 10 8.34 -3.94 7.26
CA GLU A 10 9.02 -5.04 7.95
C GLU A 10 8.54 -5.09 9.40
N ASP A 11 8.11 -6.27 9.84
CA ASP A 11 7.76 -6.50 11.25
C ASP A 11 8.99 -6.83 12.11
N TYR A 12 8.76 -7.08 13.41
CA TYR A 12 9.84 -7.39 14.36
C TYR A 12 10.57 -8.71 14.07
N ASP A 13 9.94 -9.61 13.31
CA ASP A 13 10.49 -10.91 12.91
C ASP A 13 11.24 -10.83 11.55
N GLY A 14 11.32 -9.64 10.95
CA GLY A 14 11.97 -9.41 9.65
C GLY A 14 11.11 -9.80 8.45
N VAL A 15 9.80 -9.99 8.65
CA VAL A 15 8.89 -10.34 7.56
C VAL A 15 8.39 -9.06 6.89
N TRP A 16 8.61 -8.98 5.57
CA TRP A 16 8.14 -7.86 4.76
C TRP A 16 6.71 -8.11 4.26
N SER A 17 5.81 -7.18 4.59
CA SER A 17 4.42 -7.18 4.15
C SER A 17 4.10 -5.98 3.27
N LEU A 18 3.29 -6.20 2.23
CA LEU A 18 2.73 -5.12 1.41
C LEU A 18 1.53 -4.50 2.13
N ILE A 19 1.70 -3.30 2.69
CA ILE A 19 0.66 -2.63 3.48
C ILE A 19 -0.13 -1.59 2.68
N GLY A 20 0.44 -1.09 1.58
CA GLY A 20 -0.20 -0.07 0.76
C GLY A 20 0.33 -0.03 -0.66
N VAL A 21 -0.43 0.64 -1.53
CA VAL A 21 -0.03 0.98 -2.91
C VAL A 21 -0.16 2.48 -3.10
N VAL A 22 0.85 3.13 -3.69
CA VAL A 22 0.85 4.58 -3.94
C VAL A 22 -0.39 4.94 -4.76
N SER A 23 -1.24 5.80 -4.18
CA SER A 23 -2.47 6.25 -4.82
C SER A 23 -2.27 7.66 -5.38
N PHE A 24 -2.37 8.67 -4.51
CA PHE A 24 -2.22 10.07 -4.87
C PHE A 24 -1.56 10.86 -3.72
N GLY A 25 -1.23 12.12 -4.00
CA GLY A 25 -0.72 13.05 -3.00
C GLY A 25 -0.95 14.49 -3.46
N TYR A 26 -0.97 15.42 -2.51
CA TYR A 26 -0.97 16.84 -2.84
C TYR A 26 0.48 17.30 -3.07
N LYS A 27 0.79 17.62 -4.33
CA LYS A 27 2.15 17.87 -4.82
C LYS A 27 3.13 16.73 -4.49
N CYS A 28 4.37 16.85 -4.93
CA CYS A 28 5.43 15.92 -4.58
C CYS A 28 6.19 16.44 -3.37
N ALA A 29 6.28 15.63 -2.30
CA ALA A 29 7.07 15.90 -1.09
C ALA A 29 6.76 17.24 -0.39
N GLU A 30 5.49 17.69 -0.39
CA GLU A 30 5.08 18.89 0.35
C GLU A 30 5.21 18.65 1.87
N PRO A 31 6.01 19.47 2.59
CA PRO A 31 6.21 19.28 4.02
C PRO A 31 4.91 19.31 4.83
N GLY A 32 4.77 18.38 5.77
CA GLY A 32 3.57 18.27 6.61
C GLY A 32 2.37 17.63 5.93
N VAL A 33 2.48 17.24 4.64
CA VAL A 33 1.43 16.54 3.90
C VAL A 33 1.82 15.07 3.71
N PRO A 34 1.04 14.11 4.20
CA PRO A 34 1.32 12.70 3.98
C PRO A 34 0.97 12.27 2.55
N GLY A 35 1.68 11.26 2.05
CA GLY A 35 1.26 10.52 0.86
C GLY A 35 0.00 9.69 1.14
N THR A 36 -0.89 9.58 0.17
CA THR A 36 -2.09 8.74 0.29
C THR A 36 -1.87 7.41 -0.43
N TYR A 37 -2.17 6.32 0.28
CA TYR A 37 -1.99 4.95 -0.21
C TYR A 37 -3.32 4.19 -0.14
N SER A 38 -3.56 3.32 -1.12
CA SER A 38 -4.64 2.33 -1.04
C SER A 38 -4.27 1.29 0.02
N ARG A 39 -5.08 1.15 1.08
CA ARG A 39 -4.79 0.24 2.21
C ARG A 39 -5.04 -1.22 1.83
N ILE A 40 -3.99 -2.02 1.65
CA ILE A 40 -4.11 -3.40 1.16
C ILE A 40 -4.97 -4.26 2.07
N SER A 41 -4.82 -4.15 3.39
CA SER A 41 -5.61 -4.92 4.36
C SER A 41 -7.13 -4.72 4.22
N TYR A 42 -7.58 -3.56 3.73
CA TYR A 42 -9.01 -3.30 3.49
C TYR A 42 -9.52 -4.07 2.26
N TYR A 43 -8.68 -4.23 1.24
CA TYR A 43 -9.04 -4.86 -0.03
C TYR A 43 -8.73 -6.36 -0.10
N MET A 44 -8.14 -6.96 0.94
CA MET A 44 -7.79 -8.39 0.94
C MET A 44 -8.94 -9.30 0.52
N PRO A 45 -10.20 -9.12 0.97
CA PRO A 45 -11.31 -9.97 0.50
C PRO A 45 -11.51 -9.94 -1.01
N TRP A 46 -11.42 -8.75 -1.62
CA TRP A 46 -11.52 -8.58 -3.07
C TRP A 46 -10.31 -9.17 -3.80
N ILE A 47 -9.11 -8.98 -3.25
CA ILE A 47 -7.87 -9.53 -3.82
C ILE A 47 -7.93 -11.06 -3.82
N THR A 48 -8.33 -11.68 -2.72
CA THR A 48 -8.45 -13.14 -2.60
C THR A 48 -9.51 -13.70 -3.54
N GLU A 49 -10.65 -13.00 -3.66
CA GLU A 49 -11.71 -13.36 -4.60
C GLU A 49 -11.22 -13.34 -6.06
N VAL A 50 -10.60 -12.23 -6.49
CA VAL A 50 -10.12 -12.06 -7.87
C VAL A 50 -9.00 -13.04 -8.21
N LEU A 51 -8.13 -13.35 -7.27
CA LEU A 51 -7.01 -14.28 -7.47
C LEU A 51 -7.38 -15.75 -7.22
N ALA A 52 -8.62 -16.04 -6.80
CA ALA A 52 -9.05 -17.36 -6.37
C ALA A 52 -8.11 -17.99 -5.31
N ILE A 53 -7.57 -17.15 -4.42
CA ILE A 53 -6.77 -17.59 -3.27
C ILE A 53 -7.76 -17.92 -2.14
N PRO A 54 -7.72 -19.14 -1.58
CA PRO A 54 -8.61 -19.53 -0.50
C PRO A 54 -8.37 -18.74 0.80
#